data_AF-A0A9Q3BCN4-F1
#
_entry.id   AF-A0A9Q3BCN4-F1
#
_cell.length_a   1.000
_cell.length_b   1.000
_cell.length_c   1.000
_cell.angle_alpha   90.00
_cell.angle_beta   90.00
_cell.angle_gamma   90.00
#
_symmetry.space_group_name_H-M   'P 1'
#
loop_
_entity.id
_entity.type
_entity.pdbx_description
1 polymer ?
#
loop_
_entity_poly.entity_id
_entity_poly.type
_entity_poly.pdbx_seq_one_letter_code
_entity_poly.pdbx_strand_id
1 'polypeptide(L)'
;MAETCMELFEKRQLAAVASVEQCCSTGMTAEGRTPKSIVEEMVPLLDDRTLSTSDKLRIVALYVLYRDGVPDEDRRRLYQHAKLALHEMDAVKNLIHLAANVTKDSGEKKKQLFKQTLDENAYDISRF
;
A
#
# COMPACT_ATOMS: atom_id res chain seq x y z
N MET A 1 27.44 0.15 -6.40
CA MET A 1 26.04 0.33 -6.87
C MET A 1 25.13 -0.76 -6.32
N ALA A 2 25.40 -2.04 -6.59
CA ALA A 2 24.61 -3.14 -6.01
C ALA A 2 24.64 -3.16 -4.47
N GLU A 3 25.83 -3.01 -3.87
CA GLU A 3 26.01 -2.92 -2.42
C GLU A 3 25.20 -1.78 -1.79
N THR A 4 25.33 -0.56 -2.33
CA THR A 4 24.55 0.61 -1.89
C THR A 4 23.03 0.40 -1.99
N CYS A 5 22.56 -0.31 -3.02
CA CYS A 5 21.14 -0.66 -3.14
C CYS A 5 20.70 -1.61 -2.02
N MET A 6 21.51 -2.62 -1.69
CA MET A 6 21.21 -3.55 -0.61
C MET A 6 21.23 -2.88 0.76
N GLU A 7 22.19 -1.99 1.01
CA GLU A 7 22.23 -1.19 2.24
C GLU A 7 20.96 -0.35 2.40
N LEU A 8 20.49 0.31 1.33
CA LEU A 8 19.24 1.07 1.34
C LEU A 8 18.02 0.16 1.51
N PHE A 9 18.05 -1.01 0.90
CA PHE A 9 16.99 -2.02 0.98
C PHE A 9 16.78 -2.49 2.42
N GLU A 10 17.87 -2.80 3.13
CA GLU A 10 17.83 -3.20 4.53
C GLU A 10 17.47 -2.03 5.45
N LYS A 11 18.14 -0.88 5.28
CA LYS A 11 17.95 0.29 6.15
C LYS A 11 16.52 0.84 6.12
N ARG A 12 15.84 0.73 4.98
CA ARG A 12 14.47 1.21 4.79
C ARG A 12 13.44 0.07 4.80
N GLN A 13 13.81 -1.11 5.30
CA GLN A 13 12.90 -2.26 5.40
C GLN A 13 12.13 -2.54 4.10
N LEU A 14 12.77 -2.37 2.93
CA LEU A 14 12.08 -2.37 1.64
C LEU A 14 11.46 -3.73 1.32
N ALA A 15 11.93 -4.83 1.93
CA ALA A 15 11.27 -6.12 1.85
C ALA A 15 9.84 -6.10 2.41
N ALA A 16 9.65 -5.50 3.60
CA ALA A 16 8.33 -5.43 4.24
C ALA A 16 7.42 -4.43 3.51
N VAL A 17 7.97 -3.29 3.10
CA VAL A 17 7.26 -2.31 2.25
C VAL A 17 6.80 -2.97 0.96
N ALA A 18 7.70 -3.64 0.23
CA ALA A 18 7.37 -4.32 -1.02
C ALA A 18 6.34 -5.43 -0.82
N SER A 19 6.40 -6.19 0.28
CA SER A 19 5.38 -7.21 0.58
C SER A 19 3.96 -6.61 0.62
N VAL A 20 3.76 -5.51 1.37
CA VAL A 20 2.47 -4.82 1.48
C VAL A 20 2.03 -4.28 0.12
N GLU A 21 2.94 -3.67 -0.63
CA GLU A 21 2.65 -3.06 -1.93
C GLU A 21 2.29 -4.08 -2.99
N GLN A 22 3.01 -5.21 -3.04
CA GLN A 22 2.72 -6.32 -3.93
C GLN A 22 1.37 -6.95 -3.60
N CYS A 23 1.04 -7.10 -2.31
CA CYS A 23 -0.27 -7.59 -1.89
C CYS A 23 -1.41 -6.64 -2.31
N CYS A 24 -1.20 -5.33 -2.19
CA CYS A 24 -2.17 -4.33 -2.64
C CYS A 24 -2.34 -4.32 -4.17
N SER A 25 -1.23 -4.43 -4.91
CA SER A 25 -1.20 -4.30 -6.37
C SER A 25 -1.72 -5.55 -7.08
N THR A 26 -1.33 -6.74 -6.62
CA THR A 26 -1.74 -8.02 -7.22
C THR A 26 -3.05 -8.54 -6.65
N GLY A 27 -3.45 -8.06 -5.47
CA GLY A 27 -4.59 -8.56 -4.72
C GLY A 27 -4.40 -9.97 -4.14
N MET A 28 -3.17 -10.47 -4.10
CA MET A 28 -2.79 -11.78 -3.55
C MET A 28 -1.47 -11.73 -2.76
N THR A 29 -1.31 -12.64 -1.81
CA THR A 29 -0.04 -12.89 -1.11
C THR A 29 0.96 -13.59 -2.03
N ALA A 30 2.20 -13.79 -1.58
CA ALA A 30 3.21 -14.53 -2.33
C ALA A 30 2.75 -15.97 -2.66
N GLU A 31 1.94 -16.56 -1.78
CA GLU A 31 1.36 -17.89 -1.94
C GLU A 31 0.06 -17.90 -2.77
N GLY A 32 -0.30 -16.78 -3.41
CA GLY A 32 -1.49 -16.69 -4.24
C GLY A 32 -2.82 -16.58 -3.48
N ARG A 33 -2.78 -16.31 -2.18
CA ARG A 33 -3.98 -16.25 -1.33
C ARG A 33 -4.52 -14.83 -1.24
N THR A 34 -5.80 -14.68 -0.90
CA THR A 34 -6.34 -13.34 -0.58
C THR A 34 -5.64 -12.75 0.65
N PRO A 35 -5.07 -11.54 0.57
CA PRO A 35 -4.42 -10.89 1.71
C PRO A 35 -5.46 -10.52 2.77
N LYS A 36 -5.22 -10.92 4.02
CA LYS A 36 -6.13 -10.66 5.15
C LYS A 36 -5.54 -9.72 6.20
N SER A 37 -4.21 -9.69 6.31
CA SER A 37 -3.43 -9.00 7.35
C SER A 37 -2.80 -7.67 6.88
N ILE A 38 -3.16 -7.15 5.69
CA ILE A 38 -2.51 -5.95 5.13
C ILE A 38 -2.47 -4.78 6.13
N VAL A 39 -3.55 -4.53 6.88
CA VAL A 39 -3.57 -3.42 7.84
C VAL A 39 -2.62 -3.67 9.01
N GLU A 40 -2.56 -4.91 9.51
CA GLU A 40 -1.70 -5.32 10.61
C GLU A 40 -0.21 -5.20 10.22
N GLU A 41 0.12 -5.53 8.98
CA GLU A 41 1.47 -5.38 8.42
C GLU A 41 1.82 -3.93 8.08
N MET A 42 0.84 -3.16 7.58
CA MET A 42 1.03 -1.78 7.13
C MET A 42 1.22 -0.80 8.30
N VAL A 43 0.44 -0.90 9.38
CA VAL A 43 0.46 0.09 10.48
C VAL A 43 1.86 0.26 11.11
N PRO A 44 2.63 -0.82 11.41
CA PRO A 44 4.01 -0.68 11.89
C PRO A 44 4.91 0.09 10.92
N LEU A 45 4.78 -0.14 9.60
CA LEU A 45 5.55 0.57 8.59
C LEU A 45 5.18 2.06 8.56
N LEU A 46 3.90 2.39 8.70
CA LEU A 46 3.47 3.79 8.74
C LEU A 46 4.04 4.55 9.96
N ASP A 47 4.20 3.90 11.11
CA ASP A 47 4.79 4.55 12.29
C ASP A 47 6.33 4.62 12.26
N ASP A 48 7.00 3.76 11.48
CA ASP A 48 8.46 3.69 11.41
C ASP A 48 9.09 5.01 10.93
N ARG A 49 10.04 5.54 11.69
CA ARG A 49 10.74 6.79 11.39
C ARG A 49 11.86 6.64 10.35
N THR A 50 12.26 5.42 10.04
CA THR A 50 13.29 5.13 9.01
C THR A 50 12.73 5.24 7.60
N LEU A 51 11.41 5.06 7.45
CA LEU A 51 10.70 5.23 6.17
C LEU A 51 10.47 6.71 5.86
N SER A 52 10.68 7.08 4.60
CA SER A 52 10.37 8.42 4.15
C SER A 52 8.87 8.65 4.13
N THR A 53 8.43 9.90 4.27
CA THR A 53 7.00 10.22 4.14
C THR A 53 6.44 9.85 2.77
N SER A 54 7.27 9.91 1.72
CA SER A 54 6.92 9.45 0.38
C SER A 54 6.62 7.95 0.33
N ASP A 55 7.40 7.12 1.03
CA ASP A 55 7.14 5.67 1.09
C ASP A 55 5.81 5.39 1.80
N LYS A 56 5.57 6.07 2.92
CA LYS A 56 4.31 5.95 3.68
C LYS A 56 3.09 6.40 2.87
N LEU A 57 3.22 7.52 2.19
CA LEU A 57 2.18 8.05 1.29
C LEU A 57 1.83 7.02 0.20
N ARG A 58 2.85 6.40 -0.41
CA ARG A 58 2.69 5.38 -1.45
C ARG A 58 1.96 4.15 -0.94
N ILE A 59 2.35 3.64 0.24
CA ILE A 59 1.68 2.52 0.90
C ILE A 59 0.20 2.84 1.16
N VAL A 60 -0.12 4.01 1.72
CA VAL A 60 -1.50 4.42 2.00
C VAL A 60 -2.32 4.55 0.71
N ALA A 61 -1.75 5.15 -0.34
CA ALA A 61 -2.42 5.28 -1.63
C ALA A 61 -2.75 3.90 -2.24
N LEU A 62 -1.78 2.97 -2.24
CA LEU A 62 -1.99 1.61 -2.73
C LEU A 62 -3.05 0.86 -1.92
N TYR A 63 -3.07 1.01 -0.59
CA TYR A 63 -4.10 0.42 0.24
C TYR A 63 -5.51 0.96 -0.08
N VAL A 64 -5.65 2.28 -0.26
CA VAL A 64 -6.93 2.90 -0.63
C VAL A 64 -7.43 2.38 -1.97
N LEU A 65 -6.55 2.31 -2.97
CA LEU A 65 -6.87 1.75 -4.29
C LEU A 65 -7.23 0.26 -4.20
N TYR A 66 -6.48 -0.51 -3.42
CA TYR A 66 -6.75 -1.92 -3.19
C TYR A 66 -8.12 -2.15 -2.54
N ARG A 67 -8.52 -1.31 -1.57
CA ARG A 67 -9.81 -1.44 -0.88
C ARG A 67 -11.00 -0.92 -1.69
N ASP A 68 -10.72 -0.20 -2.78
CA ASP A 68 -11.67 0.57 -3.56
C ASP A 68 -12.47 1.49 -2.64
N GLY A 69 -11.73 2.39 -1.99
CA GLY A 69 -12.21 3.28 -0.94
C GLY A 69 -12.07 2.72 0.47
N VAL A 70 -11.81 3.61 1.42
CA VAL A 70 -11.69 3.32 2.86
C VAL A 70 -12.64 4.26 3.63
N PRO A 71 -13.29 3.81 4.72
CA PRO A 71 -14.07 4.70 5.58
C PRO A 71 -13.24 5.90 6.06
N ASP A 72 -13.86 7.09 6.17
CA ASP A 72 -13.11 8.32 6.45
C ASP A 72 -12.36 8.25 7.80
N GLU A 73 -12.99 7.70 8.84
CA GLU A 73 -12.37 7.50 10.15
C GLU A 73 -11.12 6.60 10.09
N ASP A 74 -11.21 5.47 9.39
CA ASP A 74 -10.06 4.56 9.26
C ASP A 74 -8.94 5.19 8.43
N ARG A 75 -9.29 5.91 7.36
CA ARG A 75 -8.32 6.64 6.54
C ARG A 75 -7.61 7.73 7.32
N ARG A 76 -8.32 8.49 8.17
CA ARG A 76 -7.72 9.48 9.07
C ARG A 76 -6.74 8.84 10.05
N ARG A 77 -7.06 7.67 10.61
CA ARG A 77 -6.14 6.92 11.48
C ARG A 77 -4.86 6.53 10.75
N LEU A 78 -4.97 6.06 9.51
CA LEU A 78 -3.79 5.75 8.68
C LEU A 78 -2.91 6.98 8.46
N TYR A 79 -3.50 8.14 8.13
CA TYR A 79 -2.75 9.39 7.98
C TYR A 79 -2.05 9.82 9.28
N GLN A 80 -2.70 9.61 10.43
CA GLN A 80 -2.12 9.92 11.74
C GLN A 80 -0.93 9.02 12.07
N HIS A 81 -1.05 7.70 11.85
CA HIS A 81 0.08 6.77 12.02
C HIS A 81 1.25 7.15 11.11
N ALA A 82 0.96 7.48 9.85
CA ALA A 82 1.94 7.89 8.86
C ALA A 82 2.54 9.29 9.10
N LYS A 83 1.93 10.11 9.98
CA LYS A 83 2.30 11.49 10.26
C LYS A 83 2.31 12.36 8.99
N LEU A 84 1.35 12.15 8.11
CA LEU A 84 1.24 12.90 6.85
C LEU A 84 0.86 14.36 7.13
N ALA A 85 1.46 15.28 6.37
CA ALA A 85 1.07 16.67 6.28
C ALA A 85 -0.16 16.84 5.38
N LEU A 86 -0.81 18.01 5.45
CA LEU A 86 -2.05 18.29 4.71
C LEU A 86 -1.90 18.07 3.20
N HIS A 87 -0.79 18.51 2.61
CA HIS A 87 -0.54 18.36 1.16
C HIS A 87 -0.37 16.88 0.75
N GLU A 88 0.13 16.02 1.62
CA GLU A 88 0.27 14.58 1.38
C GLU A 88 -1.08 13.88 1.52
N MET A 89 -1.90 14.28 2.50
CA MET A 89 -3.28 13.82 2.60
C MET A 89 -4.08 14.21 1.35
N ASP A 90 -3.89 15.43 0.85
CA ASP A 90 -4.54 15.91 -0.37
C ASP A 90 -4.06 15.15 -1.61
N ALA A 91 -2.80 14.70 -1.67
CA ALA A 91 -2.33 13.82 -2.74
C ALA A 91 -3.14 12.51 -2.82
N VAL A 92 -3.46 11.89 -1.67
CA VAL A 92 -4.32 10.69 -1.64
C VAL A 92 -5.77 11.04 -2.02
N LYS A 93 -6.30 12.16 -1.54
CA LYS A 93 -7.66 12.60 -1.91
C LYS A 93 -7.79 12.89 -3.40
N ASN A 94 -6.77 13.48 -4.02
CA ASN A 94 -6.78 13.85 -5.42
C ASN A 94 -6.82 12.64 -6.38
N LEU A 95 -6.66 11.41 -5.88
CA LEU A 95 -6.92 10.20 -6.66
C LEU A 95 -8.35 10.14 -7.21
N ILE A 96 -9.32 10.84 -6.59
CA ILE A 96 -10.69 10.99 -7.14
C ILE A 96 -10.68 11.61 -8.55
N HIS A 97 -9.73 12.50 -8.85
CA HIS A 97 -9.61 13.13 -10.18
C HIS A 97 -9.08 12.15 -11.24
N LEU A 98 -8.57 11.00 -10.82
CA LEU A 98 -8.18 9.87 -11.67
C LEU A 98 -9.26 8.76 -11.67
N ALA A 99 -10.49 9.09 -11.29
CA ALA A 99 -11.63 8.17 -11.19
C ALA A 99 -11.44 7.00 -10.19
N ALA A 100 -10.51 7.14 -9.24
CA ALA A 100 -10.35 6.21 -8.14
C ALA A 100 -11.36 6.49 -7.02
N ASN A 101 -11.83 5.44 -6.35
CA ASN A 101 -12.62 5.60 -5.15
C ASN A 101 -11.70 5.73 -3.92
N VAL A 102 -11.82 6.84 -3.19
CA VAL A 102 -10.98 7.12 -2.00
C VAL A 102 -11.78 6.95 -0.71
N THR A 103 -13.08 7.22 -0.71
CA THR A 103 -13.97 7.11 0.45
C THR A 103 -14.99 6.02 0.21
N LYS A 104 -15.09 5.06 1.13
CA LYS A 104 -16.02 3.94 0.94
C LYS A 104 -17.47 4.34 1.24
N ASP A 105 -18.31 4.37 0.21
CA ASP A 105 -19.76 4.49 0.36
C ASP A 105 -20.40 3.10 0.52
N SER A 106 -21.33 2.98 1.47
CA SER A 106 -21.91 1.70 1.94
C SER A 106 -22.72 0.90 0.91
N GLY A 107 -22.78 1.32 -0.35
CA GLY A 107 -23.57 0.68 -1.40
C GLY A 107 -22.79 0.22 -2.65
N GLU A 108 -21.54 0.64 -2.82
CA GLU A 108 -20.79 0.33 -4.05
C GLU A 108 -20.02 -0.98 -3.94
N LYS A 109 -20.21 -1.86 -4.94
CA LYS A 109 -19.43 -3.10 -5.05
C LYS A 109 -18.02 -2.74 -5.50
N LYS A 110 -17.03 -3.27 -4.77
CA LYS A 110 -15.61 -3.14 -5.12
C LYS A 110 -15.38 -3.55 -6.58
N LYS A 111 -14.78 -2.65 -7.38
CA LYS A 111 -14.31 -2.97 -8.73
C LYS A 111 -13.31 -4.13 -8.64
N GLN A 112 -13.48 -5.14 -9.49
CA GLN A 112 -12.52 -6.23 -9.54
C GLN A 112 -11.21 -5.69 -10.10
N LEU A 113 -10.15 -5.76 -9.29
CA LEU A 113 -8.80 -5.53 -9.77
C LEU A 113 -8.42 -6.64 -10.74
N PHE A 114 -7.62 -6.29 -11.74
CA PHE A 114 -6.97 -7.28 -12.59
C PHE A 114 -6.19 -8.26 -11.72
N LYS A 115 -6.48 -9.56 -11.85
CA LYS A 115 -5.75 -10.59 -11.12
C LYS A 115 -4.51 -10.96 -11.92
N GLN A 116 -3.34 -10.67 -11.37
CA GLN A 116 -2.07 -11.15 -11.90
C GLN A 116 -2.07 -12.68 -11.94
N THR A 117 -1.51 -13.28 -13.00
CA THR A 117 -1.13 -14.69 -12.98
C THR A 117 0.15 -14.85 -12.15
N LEU A 118 0.18 -15.85 -11.27
CA LEU A 118 1.41 -16.19 -10.54
C LEU A 118 2.43 -16.76 -11.51
N ASP A 119 3.63 -16.19 -11.51
CA ASP A 119 4.80 -16.76 -12.16
C ASP A 119 5.66 -17.43 -11.07
N GLU A 120 5.87 -18.73 -11.21
CA GLU A 120 6.67 -19.53 -10.27
C GLU A 120 8.15 -19.08 -10.21
N ASN A 121 8.62 -18.33 -11.21
CA ASN A 121 9.98 -17.80 -11.25
C ASN A 121 10.09 -16.35 -10.74
N ALA A 122 8.96 -15.69 -10.43
CA ALA A 122 8.98 -14.33 -9.92
C ALA A 122 9.46 -14.30 -8.46
N TYR A 123 10.22 -13.27 -8.11
CA TYR A 123 10.54 -12.99 -6.71
C TYR A 123 9.28 -12.58 -5.96
N ASP A 124 9.15 -13.02 -4.71
CA ASP A 124 8.00 -12.69 -3.86
C ASP A 124 7.73 -11.19 -3.79
N ILE A 125 8.75 -10.34 -3.79
CA ILE A 125 8.59 -8.88 -3.69
C ILE A 125 8.45 -8.15 -5.06
N SER A 126 8.30 -8.90 -6.15
CA SER A 126 8.28 -8.39 -7.53
C SER A 126 7.29 -9.16 -8.42
N ARG A 127 6.03 -9.29 -7.97
CA ARG A 127 4.99 -10.10 -8.64
C ARG A 127 4.09 -9.30 -9.58
N PHE A 128 3.98 -7.98 -9.38
CA PHE A 128 3.21 -7.05 -10.22
C PHE A 128 3.95 -6.69 -11.52
#